data_AF-A0A2W0C1B6-F1
#
_entry.id   AF-A0A2W0C1B6-F1
#
_cell.length_a   1.000
_cell.length_b   1.000
_cell.length_c   1.000
_cell.angle_alpha   90.00
_cell.angle_beta   90.00
_cell.angle_gamma   90.00
#
_symmetry.space_group_name_H-M   'P 1'
#
loop_
_entity.id
_entity.type
_entity.pdbx_description
1 polymer ?
#
loop_
_entity_poly.entity_id
_entity_poly.type
_entity_poly.pdbx_seq_one_letter_code
_entity_poly.pdbx_strand_id
1 'polypeptide(L)'
;MKIAIILALAGLCTVAAAQSGEDNSGTFNVVPFQFDPAGSQLVAAEWRSGTGCPTSAPIAVYPSTSPTITYQEPGCPTGDDRDKAVEGLLLAKTGPTANNASAGALITGVRGITLTELGYDIRKPDAFVDPRGSHCGAGAPRFNVVTEDNVTHFVGCASPPPLQTSTGFWIRLRWTAAQAFPPITSSVRSISIVFDEGQDTAPDNFGLAVLDNIDINEFSRTRSKRIRRQVTPRD
;
A
#
# COMPACT_ATOMS: atom_id res chain seq x y z
N MET A 1 -31.06 -5.79 -15.35
CA MET A 1 -29.86 -5.11 -14.84
C MET A 1 -30.16 -4.62 -13.44
N LYS A 2 -29.68 -5.33 -12.41
CA LYS A 2 -29.81 -4.90 -11.00
C LYS A 2 -28.49 -4.27 -10.60
N ILE A 3 -28.49 -2.97 -10.35
CA ILE A 3 -27.38 -2.26 -9.72
C ILE A 3 -27.33 -2.76 -8.27
N ALA A 4 -26.36 -3.60 -7.94
CA ALA A 4 -26.12 -4.04 -6.58
C ALA A 4 -25.38 -2.92 -5.85
N ILE A 5 -26.10 -2.21 -4.97
CA ILE A 5 -25.52 -1.26 -4.03
C ILE A 5 -24.81 -2.09 -2.96
N ILE A 6 -23.48 -2.21 -3.08
CA ILE A 6 -22.65 -2.79 -2.03
C ILE A 6 -22.50 -1.70 -0.95
N LEU A 7 -23.23 -1.85 0.15
CA LEU A 7 -22.93 -1.13 1.39
C LEU A 7 -21.58 -1.64 1.91
N ALA A 8 -20.52 -0.91 1.66
CA ALA A 8 -19.27 -1.07 2.40
C ALA A 8 -19.55 -0.66 3.86
N LEU A 9 -19.52 -1.63 4.78
CA LEU A 9 -19.44 -1.34 6.21
C LEU A 9 -18.07 -0.67 6.44
N ALA A 10 -18.05 0.66 6.45
CA ALA A 10 -16.89 1.44 6.87
C ALA A 10 -16.72 1.22 8.38
N GLY A 11 -15.94 0.20 8.75
CA GLY A 11 -15.41 0.06 10.10
C GLY A 11 -14.57 1.30 10.42
N LEU A 12 -15.09 2.15 11.31
CA LEU A 12 -14.42 3.34 11.80
C LEU A 12 -13.18 2.93 12.62
N CYS A 13 -12.06 2.67 11.94
CA CYS A 13 -10.80 2.38 12.59
C CYS A 13 -10.11 3.70 12.93
N THR A 14 -10.46 4.29 14.08
CA THR A 14 -9.78 5.47 14.59
C THR A 14 -8.39 5.08 15.09
N VAL A 15 -7.38 5.43 14.31
CA VAL A 15 -5.98 5.32 14.72
C VAL A 15 -5.70 6.46 15.69
N ALA A 16 -5.47 6.14 16.97
CA ALA A 16 -5.00 7.12 17.94
C ALA A 16 -3.59 7.56 17.53
N ALA A 17 -3.48 8.75 16.93
CA ALA A 17 -2.20 9.33 16.56
C ALA A 17 -1.47 9.79 17.83
N ALA A 18 -0.37 9.13 18.17
CA ALA A 18 0.60 9.67 19.11
C ALA A 18 1.24 10.91 18.45
N GLN A 19 1.05 12.08 19.04
CA GLN A 19 1.64 13.34 18.58
C GLN A 19 3.16 13.31 18.80
N SER A 20 3.92 13.06 17.75
CA SER A 20 5.32 13.49 17.66
C SER A 20 5.37 14.73 16.77
N GLY A 21 5.96 15.81 17.27
CA GLY A 21 6.05 17.11 16.58
C GLY A 21 6.49 16.96 15.12
N GLU A 22 5.75 17.62 14.23
CA GLU A 22 5.91 17.54 12.77
C GLU A 22 7.13 18.33 12.30
N ASP A 23 8.12 17.58 11.82
CA ASP A 23 9.18 18.11 10.98
C ASP A 23 8.67 18.09 9.53
N ASN A 24 8.41 19.26 8.95
CA ASN A 24 8.06 19.48 7.53
C ASN A 24 9.26 19.21 6.60
N SER A 25 9.98 18.12 6.86
CA SER A 25 11.25 17.80 6.21
C SER A 25 11.11 17.26 4.79
N GLY A 26 9.88 17.08 4.28
CA GLY A 26 9.61 16.40 3.01
C GLY A 26 9.79 14.88 3.12
N THR A 27 9.54 14.33 4.32
CA THR A 27 9.92 12.95 4.62
C THR A 27 8.87 12.22 5.43
N PHE A 28 8.58 10.98 5.04
CA PHE A 28 7.60 10.13 5.71
C PHE A 28 8.16 8.74 6.01
N ASN A 29 7.44 7.99 6.85
CA ASN A 29 7.70 6.57 7.08
C ASN A 29 6.44 5.76 6.80
N VAL A 30 6.64 4.54 6.32
CA VAL A 30 5.57 3.56 6.09
C VAL A 30 5.71 2.45 7.11
N VAL A 31 4.70 2.31 7.97
CA VAL A 31 4.72 1.45 9.16
C VAL A 31 3.60 0.40 9.05
N PRO A 32 3.93 -0.88 8.82
CA PRO A 32 2.93 -1.93 8.71
C PRO A 32 2.10 -2.09 10.00
N PHE A 33 0.81 -2.39 9.84
CA PHE A 33 -0.10 -2.73 10.93
C PHE A 33 -1.06 -3.85 10.54
N GLN A 34 -1.63 -4.49 11.56
CA GLN A 34 -2.67 -5.50 11.41
C GLN A 34 -3.87 -5.10 12.27
N PHE A 35 -5.07 -5.16 11.69
CA PHE A 35 -6.33 -4.99 12.38
C PHE A 35 -7.09 -6.32 12.33
N ASP A 36 -7.35 -6.91 13.49
CA ASP A 36 -8.01 -8.21 13.62
C ASP A 36 -8.68 -8.32 15.00
N PRO A 37 -9.74 -7.55 15.27
CA PRO A 37 -10.42 -7.50 16.57
C PRO A 37 -10.95 -8.87 17.02
N ALA A 38 -11.31 -9.74 16.08
CA ALA A 38 -11.79 -11.09 16.38
C ALA A 38 -10.65 -12.10 16.62
N GLY A 39 -9.39 -11.73 16.38
CA GLY A 39 -8.24 -12.64 16.54
C GLY A 39 -8.27 -13.83 15.57
N SER A 40 -8.79 -13.63 14.36
CA SER A 40 -8.87 -14.64 13.31
C SER A 40 -7.51 -15.17 12.85
N GLN A 41 -6.45 -14.37 13.00
CA GLN A 41 -5.08 -14.66 12.53
C GLN A 41 -4.99 -14.84 11.02
N LEU A 42 -5.92 -14.22 10.27
CA LEU A 42 -6.00 -14.32 8.81
C LEU A 42 -5.46 -13.08 8.08
N VAL A 43 -4.71 -12.22 8.76
CA VAL A 43 -4.09 -11.03 8.17
C VAL A 43 -2.61 -10.93 8.53
N ALA A 44 -1.80 -10.43 7.58
CA ALA A 44 -0.39 -10.17 7.78
C ALA A 44 0.02 -8.88 7.07
N ALA A 45 0.91 -8.12 7.71
CA ALA A 45 1.50 -6.91 7.14
C ALA A 45 2.94 -6.76 7.62
N GLU A 46 3.90 -6.74 6.70
CA GLU A 46 5.31 -6.50 7.01
C GLU A 46 6.11 -6.01 5.81
N TRP A 47 7.22 -5.33 6.06
CA TRP A 47 8.28 -5.17 5.07
C TRP A 47 9.11 -6.45 5.02
N ARG A 48 9.16 -7.13 3.89
CA ARG A 48 9.84 -8.42 3.73
C ARG A 48 10.97 -8.34 2.72
N SER A 49 12.18 -8.75 3.12
CA SER A 49 13.36 -8.74 2.26
C SER A 49 13.22 -9.72 1.08
N GLY A 50 13.74 -9.33 -0.08
CA GLY A 50 13.71 -10.10 -1.32
C GLY A 50 12.35 -10.13 -2.02
N THR A 51 11.36 -9.35 -1.57
CA THR A 51 10.02 -9.32 -2.19
C THR A 51 9.71 -8.03 -2.94
N GLY A 52 10.55 -7.01 -2.81
CA GLY A 52 10.40 -5.69 -3.44
C GLY A 52 10.92 -5.63 -4.88
N CYS A 53 10.97 -4.41 -5.40
CA CYS A 53 11.50 -4.10 -6.72
C CYS A 53 13.01 -4.37 -6.79
N PRO A 54 13.47 -5.25 -7.70
CA PRO A 54 14.88 -5.68 -7.73
C PRO A 54 15.79 -4.77 -8.58
N THR A 55 15.34 -3.60 -9.01
CA THR A 55 16.19 -2.69 -9.81
C THR A 55 17.42 -2.27 -9.03
N SER A 56 18.58 -2.34 -9.69
CA SER A 56 19.91 -2.13 -9.11
C SER A 56 20.34 -3.19 -8.09
N ALA A 57 19.54 -4.25 -7.86
CA ALA A 57 19.93 -5.32 -6.96
C ALA A 57 21.08 -6.15 -7.57
N PRO A 58 22.10 -6.51 -6.77
CA PRO A 58 23.22 -7.31 -7.24
C PRO A 58 22.77 -8.76 -7.48
N ILE A 59 23.07 -9.32 -8.66
CA ILE A 59 22.76 -10.72 -9.00
C ILE A 59 24.00 -11.48 -9.45
N ALA A 60 23.96 -12.79 -9.20
CA ALA A 60 24.96 -13.75 -9.67
C ALA A 60 24.27 -14.69 -10.68
N VAL A 61 24.74 -14.72 -11.92
CA VAL A 61 24.23 -15.67 -12.92
C VAL A 61 24.91 -17.01 -12.69
N TYR A 62 24.11 -18.08 -12.52
CA TYR A 62 24.63 -19.43 -12.31
C TYR A 62 25.69 -19.78 -13.39
N PRO A 63 26.84 -20.37 -13.03
CA PRO A 63 27.20 -20.93 -11.72
C PRO A 63 27.90 -19.97 -10.74
N SER A 64 27.91 -18.66 -11.00
CA SER A 64 28.56 -17.71 -10.09
C SER A 64 27.93 -17.73 -8.70
N THR A 65 28.77 -17.68 -7.66
CA THR A 65 28.35 -17.56 -6.26
C THR A 65 28.52 -16.13 -5.72
N SER A 66 29.02 -15.21 -6.54
CA SER A 66 29.22 -13.81 -6.18
C SER A 66 28.53 -12.91 -7.22
N PRO A 67 27.92 -11.79 -6.80
CA PRO A 67 27.29 -10.88 -7.75
C PRO A 67 28.31 -10.27 -8.72
N THR A 68 27.97 -10.27 -10.01
CA THR A 68 28.83 -9.74 -11.08
C THR A 68 28.15 -8.65 -11.89
N ILE A 69 26.82 -8.56 -11.81
CA ILE A 69 25.98 -7.61 -12.53
C ILE A 69 24.85 -7.14 -11.60
N THR A 70 24.18 -6.05 -11.97
CA THR A 70 22.93 -5.62 -11.35
C THR A 70 21.74 -6.02 -12.22
N TYR A 71 20.61 -6.30 -11.59
CA TYR A 71 19.35 -6.51 -12.30
C TYR A 71 18.67 -5.16 -12.58
N GLN A 72 18.04 -5.03 -13.75
CA GLN A 72 17.21 -3.88 -14.11
C GLN A 72 15.79 -4.38 -14.38
N GLU A 73 14.81 -3.89 -13.61
CA GLU A 73 13.41 -4.21 -13.84
C GLU A 73 12.74 -3.11 -14.66
N PRO A 74 12.25 -3.36 -15.89
CA PRO A 74 11.56 -2.36 -16.70
C PRO A 74 10.35 -1.74 -16.00
N GLY A 75 9.64 -2.56 -15.23
CA GLY A 75 8.45 -2.18 -14.48
C GLY A 75 8.70 -1.28 -13.28
N CYS A 76 9.94 -1.21 -12.83
CA CYS A 76 10.37 -0.43 -11.69
C CYS A 76 11.67 0.29 -12.05
N PRO A 77 11.61 1.39 -12.82
CA PRO A 77 12.80 2.01 -13.41
C PRO A 77 13.73 2.62 -12.35
N THR A 78 13.19 2.98 -11.19
CA THR A 78 13.94 3.56 -10.07
C THR A 78 13.93 2.58 -8.90
N GLY A 79 15.05 1.90 -8.66
CA GLY A 79 15.30 1.27 -7.36
C GLY A 79 15.53 2.34 -6.28
N ASP A 80 15.34 1.98 -5.02
CA ASP A 80 15.76 2.83 -3.90
C ASP A 80 17.14 2.38 -3.43
N ASP A 81 18.15 3.22 -3.63
CA ASP A 81 19.53 2.90 -3.22
C ASP A 81 19.68 2.72 -1.71
N ARG A 82 18.70 3.14 -0.89
CA ARG A 82 18.67 2.86 0.55
C ARG A 82 18.12 1.47 0.85
N ASP A 83 17.35 0.89 -0.06
CA ASP A 83 16.86 -0.47 0.03
C ASP A 83 17.96 -1.48 -0.36
N LYS A 84 18.78 -1.84 0.62
CA LYS A 84 19.82 -2.86 0.45
C LYS A 84 19.31 -4.30 0.50
N ALA A 85 18.03 -4.52 0.80
CA ALA A 85 17.47 -5.84 1.05
C ALA A 85 16.31 -6.20 0.10
N VAL A 86 16.02 -5.33 -0.87
CA VAL A 86 14.92 -5.48 -1.84
C VAL A 86 13.62 -5.77 -1.08
N GLU A 87 13.27 -4.92 -0.10
CA GLU A 87 12.09 -5.14 0.73
C GLU A 87 10.82 -4.74 -0.01
N GLY A 88 9.80 -5.60 0.02
CA GLY A 88 8.44 -5.24 -0.38
C GLY A 88 7.53 -5.19 0.83
N LEU A 89 6.57 -4.26 0.83
CA LEU A 89 5.47 -4.24 1.78
C LEU A 89 4.49 -5.35 1.39
N LEU A 90 4.54 -6.45 2.13
CA LEU A 90 3.63 -7.58 1.98
C LEU A 90 2.38 -7.33 2.81
N LEU A 91 1.22 -7.35 2.16
CA LEU A 91 -0.11 -7.24 2.76
C LEU A 91 -0.89 -8.50 2.40
N ALA A 92 -1.43 -9.21 3.38
CA ALA A 92 -2.20 -10.42 3.13
C ALA A 92 -3.48 -10.45 3.97
N LYS A 93 -4.55 -10.96 3.36
CA LYS A 93 -5.80 -11.37 3.99
C LYS A 93 -6.22 -12.70 3.40
N THR A 94 -5.87 -13.79 4.09
CA THR A 94 -6.05 -15.17 3.61
C THR A 94 -7.45 -15.74 3.90
N GLY A 95 -8.37 -14.91 4.40
CA GLY A 95 -9.76 -15.25 4.67
C GLY A 95 -10.75 -14.55 3.72
N PRO A 96 -12.07 -14.68 3.95
CA PRO A 96 -13.07 -13.98 3.17
C PRO A 96 -13.05 -12.46 3.42
N THR A 97 -13.46 -11.65 2.43
CA THR A 97 -13.60 -10.19 2.53
C THR A 97 -14.47 -9.80 3.71
N ALA A 98 -15.53 -10.56 3.97
CA ALA A 98 -16.47 -10.31 5.08
C ALA A 98 -15.84 -10.47 6.48
N ASN A 99 -14.67 -11.12 6.61
CA ASN A 99 -13.98 -11.15 7.90
C ASN A 99 -13.56 -9.74 8.30
N ASN A 100 -13.94 -9.29 9.49
CA ASN A 100 -13.61 -7.95 10.00
C ASN A 100 -12.15 -7.88 10.43
N ALA A 101 -11.25 -7.93 9.45
CA ALA A 101 -9.80 -7.85 9.60
C ALA A 101 -9.19 -7.20 8.36
N SER A 102 -8.07 -6.49 8.54
CA SER A 102 -7.31 -5.90 7.44
C SER A 102 -5.81 -5.90 7.73
N ALA A 103 -5.03 -6.04 6.66
CA ALA A 103 -3.62 -5.68 6.66
C ALA A 103 -3.48 -4.21 6.21
N GLY A 104 -2.40 -3.55 6.60
CA GLY A 104 -2.18 -2.20 6.11
C GLY A 104 -0.83 -1.62 6.51
N ALA A 105 -0.65 -0.35 6.16
CA ALA A 105 0.47 0.44 6.63
C ALA A 105 0.05 1.89 6.93
N LEU A 106 0.51 2.41 8.05
CA LEU A 106 0.34 3.81 8.42
C LEU A 106 1.47 4.63 7.81
N ILE A 107 1.13 5.77 7.19
CA ILE A 107 2.09 6.71 6.66
C ILE A 107 2.21 7.89 7.63
N THR A 108 3.37 8.04 8.26
CA THR A 108 3.64 9.08 9.26
C THR A 108 4.53 10.17 8.68
N GLY A 109 4.42 11.42 9.16
CA GLY A 109 5.22 12.55 8.65
C GLY A 109 4.58 13.27 7.44
N VAL A 110 3.29 13.06 7.22
CA VAL A 110 2.51 13.63 6.09
C VAL A 110 1.45 14.61 6.53
N ARG A 111 1.33 14.89 7.83
CA ARG A 111 0.31 15.82 8.33
C ARG A 111 0.67 17.26 7.96
N GLY A 112 -0.34 18.06 7.64
CA GLY A 112 -0.21 19.43 7.18
C GLY A 112 0.09 19.60 5.68
N ILE A 113 0.47 18.54 4.96
CA ILE A 113 0.79 18.66 3.53
C ILE A 113 -0.47 18.93 2.69
N THR A 114 -0.30 19.70 1.61
CA THR A 114 -1.24 19.71 0.49
C THR A 114 -0.94 18.49 -0.37
N LEU A 115 -1.89 17.57 -0.49
CA LEU A 115 -1.71 16.37 -1.30
C LEU A 115 -1.87 16.70 -2.79
N THR A 116 -0.90 16.30 -3.61
CA THR A 116 -0.91 16.41 -5.08
C THR A 116 -0.96 15.03 -5.73
N GLU A 117 -0.24 14.06 -5.18
CA GLU A 117 -0.11 12.71 -5.71
C GLU A 117 -0.05 11.64 -4.60
N LEU A 118 -0.65 10.49 -4.88
CA LEU A 118 -0.45 9.23 -4.17
C LEU A 118 0.01 8.17 -5.16
N GLY A 119 0.90 7.29 -4.71
CA GLY A 119 1.36 6.20 -5.57
C GLY A 119 2.05 5.08 -4.82
N TYR A 120 2.20 3.98 -5.54
CA TYR A 120 3.08 2.87 -5.20
C TYR A 120 3.44 2.10 -6.47
N ASP A 121 4.53 1.35 -6.40
CA ASP A 121 4.80 0.28 -7.34
C ASP A 121 4.18 -1.01 -6.78
N ILE A 122 3.50 -1.78 -7.62
CA ILE A 122 2.84 -3.03 -7.22
C ILE A 122 3.39 -4.19 -8.04
N ARG A 123 3.66 -5.31 -7.37
CA ARG A 123 4.17 -6.52 -8.03
C ARG A 123 3.07 -7.17 -8.85
N LYS A 124 3.09 -6.93 -10.15
CA LYS A 124 2.05 -7.36 -11.07
C LYS A 124 2.60 -7.42 -12.49
N PRO A 125 2.17 -8.37 -13.34
CA PRO A 125 2.53 -8.34 -14.76
C PRO A 125 1.83 -7.18 -15.46
N ASP A 126 2.57 -6.44 -16.29
CA ASP A 126 2.22 -5.51 -17.39
C ASP A 126 1.03 -4.54 -17.25
N ALA A 127 -0.07 -4.91 -16.60
CA ALA A 127 -1.28 -4.11 -16.42
C ALA A 127 -1.89 -4.30 -15.03
N PHE A 128 -2.41 -3.22 -14.44
CA PHE A 128 -3.06 -3.27 -13.12
C PHE A 128 -4.31 -4.16 -13.06
N VAL A 129 -4.92 -4.45 -14.22
CA VAL A 129 -6.09 -5.32 -14.36
C VAL A 129 -5.74 -6.81 -14.48
N ASP A 130 -4.46 -7.18 -14.62
CA ASP A 130 -4.06 -8.59 -14.76
C ASP A 130 -4.50 -9.40 -13.51
N PRO A 131 -5.11 -10.59 -13.64
CA PRO A 131 -5.51 -11.36 -12.47
C PRO A 131 -4.32 -12.01 -11.73
N ARG A 132 -3.11 -11.99 -12.29
CA ARG A 132 -1.92 -12.63 -11.70
C ARG A 132 -1.12 -11.63 -10.87
N GLY A 133 -0.43 -12.14 -9.85
CA GLY A 133 0.43 -11.34 -8.99
C GLY A 133 -0.36 -10.73 -7.83
N SER A 134 -0.09 -9.46 -7.53
CA SER A 134 -0.75 -8.77 -6.42
C SER A 134 -2.20 -8.42 -6.74
N HIS A 135 -3.04 -8.55 -5.72
CA HIS A 135 -4.41 -8.08 -5.70
C HIS A 135 -4.48 -6.60 -6.04
N CYS A 136 -5.44 -6.24 -6.88
CA CYS A 136 -5.73 -4.87 -7.28
C CYS A 136 -7.22 -4.78 -7.61
N GLY A 137 -8.03 -4.78 -6.55
CA GLY A 137 -9.47 -4.66 -6.62
C GLY A 137 -9.94 -3.21 -6.48
N ALA A 138 -11.26 -3.04 -6.49
CA ALA A 138 -11.87 -1.73 -6.27
C ALA A 138 -11.71 -1.27 -4.81
N GLY A 139 -11.66 -2.21 -3.86
CA GLY A 139 -11.54 -1.93 -2.43
C GLY A 139 -10.11 -1.94 -1.90
N ALA A 140 -9.18 -2.68 -2.51
CA ALA A 140 -7.83 -2.86 -1.97
C ALA A 140 -6.75 -3.17 -3.04
N PRO A 141 -5.47 -2.89 -2.76
CA PRO A 141 -4.98 -1.99 -1.72
C PRO A 141 -5.45 -0.56 -1.98
N ARG A 142 -5.96 0.11 -0.95
CA ARG A 142 -6.44 1.50 -1.05
C ARG A 142 -5.73 2.42 -0.10
N PHE A 143 -5.55 3.67 -0.50
CA PHE A 143 -5.24 4.74 0.42
C PHE A 143 -6.53 5.22 1.09
N ASN A 144 -6.49 5.29 2.42
CA ASN A 144 -7.41 6.08 3.22
C ASN A 144 -6.67 7.34 3.65
N VAL A 145 -7.16 8.50 3.22
CA VAL A 145 -6.64 9.81 3.64
C VAL A 145 -7.67 10.45 4.56
N VAL A 146 -7.24 10.87 5.75
CA VAL A 146 -8.03 11.74 6.61
C VAL A 146 -7.43 13.13 6.53
N THR A 147 -8.27 14.13 6.29
CA THR A 147 -7.89 15.55 6.21
C THR A 147 -8.18 16.28 7.53
N GLU A 148 -7.69 17.52 7.67
CA GLU A 148 -7.83 18.30 8.90
C GLU A 148 -9.27 18.68 9.26
N ASP A 149 -10.17 18.69 8.29
CA ASP A 149 -11.62 18.83 8.48
C ASP A 149 -12.32 17.52 8.91
N ASN A 150 -11.55 16.46 9.21
CA ASN A 150 -12.01 15.12 9.59
C ASN A 150 -12.75 14.34 8.50
N VAL A 151 -12.62 14.74 7.22
CA VAL A 151 -13.18 13.96 6.12
C VAL A 151 -12.26 12.78 5.80
N THR A 152 -12.84 11.61 5.57
CA THR A 152 -12.11 10.43 5.08
C THR A 152 -12.33 10.29 3.59
N HIS A 153 -11.22 10.19 2.86
CA HIS A 153 -11.15 10.07 1.42
C HIS A 153 -10.53 8.73 1.04
N PHE A 154 -11.04 8.14 -0.03
CA PHE A 154 -10.61 6.81 -0.50
C PHE A 154 -10.10 6.90 -1.93
N VAL A 155 -8.98 6.22 -2.20
CA VAL A 155 -8.53 5.94 -3.56
C VAL A 155 -7.93 4.54 -3.60
N GLY A 156 -8.56 3.66 -4.38
CA GLY A 156 -8.24 2.23 -4.44
C GLY A 156 -7.62 1.82 -5.76
N CYS A 157 -6.95 0.66 -5.76
CA CYS A 157 -6.19 0.16 -6.90
C CYS A 157 -6.98 0.17 -8.23
N ALA A 158 -8.26 -0.21 -8.23
CA ALA A 158 -9.13 -0.15 -9.41
C ALA A 158 -10.32 0.84 -9.28
N SER A 159 -10.31 1.74 -8.28
CA SER A 159 -11.41 2.68 -8.04
C SER A 159 -10.96 4.03 -7.47
N PRO A 160 -10.83 5.08 -8.31
CA PRO A 160 -10.85 5.00 -9.78
C PRO A 160 -9.59 4.30 -10.33
N PRO A 161 -9.60 3.89 -11.62
CA PRO A 161 -8.41 3.40 -12.28
C PRO A 161 -7.21 4.37 -12.11
N PRO A 162 -6.01 3.84 -11.87
CA PRO A 162 -4.79 4.63 -11.74
C PRO A 162 -4.33 5.14 -13.10
N LEU A 163 -3.50 6.18 -13.08
CA LEU A 163 -2.53 6.35 -14.14
C LEU A 163 -1.42 5.32 -13.93
N GLN A 164 -1.30 4.38 -14.86
CA GLN A 164 -0.17 3.44 -14.90
C GLN A 164 0.96 4.05 -15.74
N THR A 165 2.16 4.17 -15.18
CA THR A 165 3.31 4.85 -15.84
C THR A 165 4.47 3.93 -16.19
N SER A 166 4.40 2.65 -15.82
CA SER A 166 5.39 1.63 -16.19
C SER A 166 4.73 0.28 -16.54
N THR A 167 5.52 -0.59 -17.16
CA THR A 167 5.15 -1.94 -17.59
C THR A 167 6.31 -2.90 -17.30
N GLY A 168 6.02 -4.14 -16.92
CA GLY A 168 7.00 -5.13 -16.46
C GLY A 168 6.41 -6.01 -15.37
N PHE A 169 7.26 -6.62 -14.54
CA PHE A 169 6.83 -7.46 -13.40
C PHE A 169 6.57 -6.66 -12.12
N TRP A 170 6.75 -5.35 -12.23
CA TRP A 170 6.27 -4.31 -11.35
C TRP A 170 5.56 -3.27 -12.21
N ILE A 171 4.51 -2.66 -11.69
CA ILE A 171 3.86 -1.55 -12.38
C ILE A 171 3.71 -0.38 -11.42
N ARG A 172 3.88 0.82 -11.96
CA ARG A 172 3.80 2.07 -11.23
C ARG A 172 2.42 2.66 -11.34
N LEU A 173 1.72 2.80 -10.22
CA LEU A 173 0.36 3.32 -10.15
C LEU A 173 0.34 4.68 -9.48
N ARG A 174 -0.42 5.61 -10.05
CA ARG A 174 -0.53 7.00 -9.61
C ARG A 174 -1.97 7.51 -9.58
N TRP A 175 -2.26 8.32 -8.57
CA TRP A 175 -3.52 9.02 -8.39
C TRP A 175 -3.28 10.44 -7.90
N THR A 176 -4.10 11.36 -8.38
CA THR A 176 -4.17 12.75 -7.91
C THR A 176 -5.17 12.89 -6.76
N ALA A 177 -5.05 13.95 -5.97
CA ALA A 177 -6.00 14.30 -4.92
C ALA A 177 -7.47 14.40 -5.41
N ALA A 178 -7.68 14.82 -6.67
CA ALA A 178 -9.00 14.94 -7.28
C ALA A 178 -9.65 13.59 -7.62
N GLN A 179 -8.87 12.51 -7.76
CA GLN A 179 -9.36 11.17 -8.04
C GLN A 179 -9.90 10.45 -6.81
N ALA A 180 -9.58 10.93 -5.60
CA ALA A 180 -10.12 10.36 -4.38
C ALA A 180 -11.64 10.61 -4.27
N PHE A 181 -12.32 9.77 -3.50
CA PHE A 181 -13.73 9.94 -3.17
C PHE A 181 -13.95 10.11 -1.66
N PRO A 182 -14.52 11.25 -1.20
CA PRO A 182 -14.66 12.49 -1.95
C PRO A 182 -13.30 13.05 -2.40
N PRO A 183 -13.23 13.99 -3.35
CA PRO A 183 -11.97 14.66 -3.72
C PRO A 183 -11.30 15.32 -2.51
N ILE A 184 -9.97 15.28 -2.45
CA ILE A 184 -9.19 15.85 -1.35
C ILE A 184 -8.88 17.31 -1.67
N THR A 185 -9.38 18.24 -0.85
CA THR A 185 -9.13 19.70 -0.99
C THR A 185 -8.54 20.35 0.25
N SER A 186 -8.57 19.66 1.39
CA SER A 186 -8.02 20.11 2.67
C SER A 186 -6.64 19.49 2.91
N SER A 187 -5.86 20.06 3.84
CA SER A 187 -4.56 19.50 4.20
C SER A 187 -4.71 18.14 4.88
N VAL A 188 -3.71 17.28 4.65
CA VAL A 188 -3.69 15.92 5.19
C VAL A 188 -3.54 15.95 6.70
N ARG A 189 -4.30 15.12 7.41
CA ARG A 189 -4.06 14.76 8.81
C ARG A 189 -3.35 13.42 8.94
N SER A 190 -3.77 12.41 8.18
CA SER A 190 -3.14 11.08 8.21
C SER A 190 -3.41 10.33 6.92
N ILE A 191 -2.48 9.45 6.53
CA ILE A 191 -2.65 8.56 5.38
C ILE A 191 -2.38 7.13 5.85
N SER A 192 -3.17 6.18 5.36
CA SER A 192 -2.91 4.75 5.53
C SER A 192 -3.19 4.00 4.24
N ILE A 193 -2.46 2.92 4.02
CA ILE A 193 -2.78 1.90 3.01
C ILE A 193 -3.55 0.79 3.72
N VAL A 194 -4.66 0.35 3.14
CA VAL A 194 -5.53 -0.70 3.68
C VAL A 194 -5.72 -1.80 2.65
N PHE A 195 -5.63 -3.04 3.15
CA PHE A 195 -5.88 -4.27 2.42
C PHE A 195 -6.93 -5.11 3.17
N ASP A 196 -8.19 -5.00 2.77
CA ASP A 196 -9.34 -5.64 3.41
C ASP A 196 -10.16 -6.54 2.48
N GLU A 197 -9.74 -6.72 1.23
CA GLU A 197 -10.31 -7.70 0.30
C GLU A 197 -9.61 -9.06 0.46
N GLY A 198 -10.41 -10.10 0.61
CA GLY A 198 -9.98 -11.47 0.80
C GLY A 198 -9.85 -12.26 -0.50
N GLN A 199 -9.45 -13.51 -0.37
CA GLN A 199 -9.29 -14.46 -1.50
C GLN A 199 -10.60 -14.80 -2.24
N ASP A 200 -11.76 -14.46 -1.67
CA ASP A 200 -13.08 -14.60 -2.28
C ASP A 200 -13.47 -13.42 -3.20
N THR A 201 -12.59 -12.44 -3.36
CA THR A 201 -12.81 -11.26 -4.20
C THR A 201 -11.87 -11.24 -5.41
N ALA A 202 -12.46 -11.08 -6.60
CA ALA A 202 -11.75 -10.91 -7.87
C ALA A 202 -10.92 -9.60 -7.86
N PRO A 203 -9.87 -9.45 -8.67
CA PRO A 203 -9.56 -10.25 -9.88
C PRO A 203 -8.63 -11.45 -9.67
N ASP A 204 -7.90 -11.53 -8.55
CA ASP A 204 -6.83 -12.52 -8.37
C ASP A 204 -7.23 -13.76 -7.57
N ASN A 205 -8.27 -13.63 -6.73
CA ASN A 205 -8.75 -14.64 -5.81
C ASN A 205 -7.64 -15.26 -4.92
N PHE A 206 -6.66 -14.45 -4.50
CA PHE A 206 -5.52 -14.91 -3.69
C PHE A 206 -5.34 -14.15 -2.36
N GLY A 207 -5.84 -12.91 -2.26
CA GLY A 207 -5.86 -12.16 -1.00
C GLY A 207 -4.47 -11.70 -0.53
N LEU A 208 -3.63 -11.25 -1.46
CA LEU A 208 -2.28 -10.76 -1.16
C LEU A 208 -1.87 -9.65 -2.13
N ALA A 209 -1.20 -8.63 -1.62
CA ALA A 209 -0.53 -7.63 -2.42
C ALA A 209 0.90 -7.39 -1.92
N VAL A 210 1.83 -7.15 -2.86
CA VAL A 210 3.17 -6.69 -2.55
C VAL A 210 3.37 -5.33 -3.18
N LEU A 211 3.61 -4.34 -2.31
CA LEU A 211 3.83 -2.95 -2.69
C LEU A 211 5.29 -2.58 -2.46
N ASP A 212 5.79 -1.63 -3.23
CA ASP A 212 7.10 -1.02 -3.03
C ASP A 212 7.06 0.44 -3.51
N ASN A 213 8.13 1.20 -3.30
CA ASN A 213 8.28 2.58 -3.76
C ASN A 213 7.02 3.43 -3.48
N ILE A 214 6.52 3.36 -2.24
CA ILE A 214 5.39 4.18 -1.80
C ILE A 214 5.75 5.66 -2.02
N ASP A 215 4.82 6.38 -2.64
CA ASP A 215 5.03 7.74 -3.16
C ASP A 215 3.92 8.67 -2.65
N ILE A 216 4.33 9.80 -2.09
CA ILE A 216 3.44 10.86 -1.61
C ILE A 216 3.98 12.18 -2.16
N ASN A 217 3.25 12.85 -3.06
CA ASN A 217 3.68 14.10 -3.70
C ASN A 217 5.08 14.02 -4.35
N GLU A 218 5.42 12.91 -5.02
CA GLU A 218 6.75 12.66 -5.60
C GLU A 218 7.87 12.51 -4.55
N PHE A 219 7.53 12.52 -3.25
CA PHE A 219 8.45 12.06 -2.22
C PHE A 219 8.47 10.53 -2.23
N SER A 220 9.65 9.94 -2.40
CA SER A 220 9.87 8.52 -2.16
C SER A 220 10.67 8.33 -0.85
N ARG A 221 10.08 7.62 0.11
CA ARG A 221 10.76 7.28 1.38
C ARG A 221 10.46 5.85 1.82
N THR A 222 11.50 5.21 2.32
CA THR A 222 11.49 3.82 2.82
C THR A 222 11.80 3.76 4.32
N ARG A 223 10.82 3.18 5.03
CA ARG A 223 10.85 2.45 6.32
C ARG A 223 10.75 3.19 7.66
N SER A 224 9.85 2.64 8.47
CA SER A 224 10.10 2.35 9.89
C SER A 224 9.64 0.92 10.22
N LYS A 225 10.56 0.08 10.74
CA LYS A 225 10.37 -1.37 11.00
C LYS A 225 9.49 -1.72 12.21
N ARG A 226 8.72 -0.78 12.76
CA ARG A 226 7.93 -1.02 13.98
C ARG A 226 6.53 -1.55 13.67
N ILE A 227 6.32 -2.86 13.79
CA ILE A 227 4.97 -3.43 13.84
C ILE A 227 4.30 -2.95 15.14
N ARG A 228 3.30 -2.07 15.04
CA ARG A 228 2.35 -1.83 16.15
C ARG A 228 1.15 -2.75 15.96
N ARG A 229 0.99 -3.74 16.83
CA ARG A 229 -0.31 -4.40 17.01
C ARG A 229 -1.24 -3.36 17.65
N GLN A 230 -2.27 -2.93 16.94
CA GLN A 230 -3.29 -2.08 17.54
C GLN A 230 -4.18 -2.98 18.41
N VAL A 231 -3.83 -3.09 19.69
CA VAL A 231 -4.65 -3.80 20.68
C VAL A 231 -5.84 -2.90 20.99
N THR A 232 -7.02 -3.23 20.48
CA THR A 232 -8.26 -2.66 21.01
C THR A 232 -8.48 -3.15 22.44
N PRO A 233 -8.98 -2.32 23.36
CA PRO A 233 -9.38 -2.76 24.69
C PRO A 233 -10.39 -3.91 24.55
N ARG A 234 -10.18 -5.00 25.30
CA ARG A 234 -11.27 -5.94 25.55
C ARG A 234 -12.17 -5.28 26.59
N ASP A 235 -13.44 -5.08 26.23
CA ASP A 235 -14.50 -4.90 27.22
C ASP A 235 -14.70 -6.22 27.99
#